data_AF-A0A0K2U7W0-F1
#
_entry.id   AF-A0A0K2U7W0-F1
#
_cell.length_a   1.000
_cell.length_b   1.000
_cell.length_c   1.000
_cell.angle_alpha   90.00
_cell.angle_beta   90.00
_cell.angle_gamma   90.00
#
_symmetry.space_group_name_H-M   'P 1'
#
loop_
_entity.id
_entity.type
_entity.pdbx_description
1 polymer ?
#
loop_
_entity_poly.entity_id
_entity_poly.type
_entity_poly.pdbx_seq_one_letter_code
_entity_poly.pdbx_strand_id
1 'polypeptide(L)'
;MYFQEVSDYIDEALRNGGKVLVNCMMGMSRSSTCVLAYLMLRQNMTAVEALTEVRKHRDIRPNDGFLRQLADLDNKLRRERGLLK
;
A
#
# COMPACT_ATOMS: atom_id res chain seq x y z
N MET A 1 5.07 -6.69 8.30
CA MET A 1 5.08 -5.21 8.10
C MET A 1 3.96 -4.56 8.89
N TYR A 2 4.13 -3.30 9.31
CA TYR A 2 3.16 -2.48 10.04
C TYR A 2 2.04 -1.91 9.14
N PHE A 3 1.50 -2.72 8.22
CA PHE A 3 0.59 -2.22 7.19
C PHE A 3 -0.66 -1.57 7.75
N GLN A 4 -1.23 -2.13 8.81
CA GLN A 4 -2.46 -1.61 9.39
C GLN A 4 -2.23 -0.27 10.08
N GLU A 5 -1.26 -0.21 11.01
CA GLU A 5 -0.89 1.01 11.73
C GLU A 5 -0.55 2.17 10.78
N VAL A 6 0.26 1.91 9.74
CA VAL A 6 0.62 2.95 8.77
C VAL A 6 -0.58 3.37 7.93
N SER A 7 -1.44 2.44 7.53
CA SER A 7 -2.63 2.77 6.76
C SER A 7 -3.64 3.56 7.59
N ASP A 8 -3.80 3.23 8.87
CA ASP A 8 -4.66 3.96 9.81
C ASP A 8 -4.17 5.38 10.02
N TYR A 9 -2.86 5.56 10.23
CA TYR A 9 -2.25 6.89 10.35
C TYR A 9 -2.47 7.76 9.10
N ILE A 10 -2.26 7.18 7.91
CA ILE A 10 -2.48 7.90 6.65
C ILE A 10 -3.95 8.27 6.50
N ASP A 11 -4.87 7.33 6.74
CA ASP A 11 -6.31 7.53 6.58
C ASP A 11 -6.87 8.58 7.56
N GLU A 12 -6.45 8.54 8.83
CA GLU A 12 -6.82 9.53 9.83
C GLU A 12 -6.37 10.94 9.44
N ALA A 13 -5.09 11.10 9.08
CA ALA A 13 -4.55 12.40 8.70
C ALA A 13 -5.25 12.98 7.46
N LEU A 14 -5.56 12.15 6.47
CA LEU A 14 -6.25 12.58 5.24
C LEU A 14 -7.72 12.93 5.50
N ARG A 15 -8.44 12.14 6.32
CA ARG A 15 -9.84 12.45 6.69
C ARG A 15 -9.98 13.76 7.45
N ASN A 16 -8.94 14.16 8.19
CA ASN A 16 -8.87 15.43 8.90
C ASN A 16 -8.43 16.62 8.01
N GLY A 17 -8.36 16.43 6.68
CA GLY A 17 -7.96 17.47 5.73
C GLY A 17 -6.45 17.75 5.70
N GLY A 18 -5.64 16.92 6.36
CA GLY A 18 -4.20 17.03 6.40
C GLY A 18 -3.51 16.55 5.11
N LYS A 19 -2.17 16.65 5.12
CA LYS A 19 -1.30 16.09 4.07
C LYS A 19 -0.25 15.20 4.72
N VAL A 20 0.04 14.06 4.11
CA VAL A 20 1.00 13.08 4.64
C VAL A 20 2.16 12.91 3.67
N LEU A 21 3.39 13.06 4.18
CA LEU A 21 4.61 12.66 3.48
C LEU A 21 5.08 11.30 4.00
N VAL A 22 5.04 10.29 3.15
CA VAL A 22 5.61 8.96 3.45
C VAL A 22 6.98 8.85 2.78
N ASN A 23 8.06 8.86 3.57
CA ASN A 23 9.42 8.82 3.03
C ASN A 23 10.23 7.61 3.51
N CYS A 24 11.28 7.31 2.76
CA CYS A 24 12.41 6.49 3.18
C CYS A 24 13.66 7.07 2.51
N MET A 25 14.81 6.39 2.57
CA MET A 25 16.07 6.94 2.02
C MET A 25 15.93 7.40 0.55
N MET A 26 15.36 6.57 -0.31
CA MET A 26 15.26 6.85 -1.76
C MET A 26 13.81 6.95 -2.26
N GLY A 27 12.83 6.74 -1.37
CA GLY A 27 11.42 6.67 -1.78
C GLY A 27 11.09 5.51 -2.75
N MET A 28 11.94 4.48 -2.87
CA MET A 28 11.82 3.41 -3.88
C MET A 28 11.13 2.15 -3.36
N SER A 29 11.43 1.76 -2.11
CA SER A 29 11.09 0.45 -1.56
C SER A 29 10.23 0.56 -0.29
N ARG A 30 10.82 0.79 0.89
CA ARG A 30 10.08 0.85 2.18
C ARG A 30 8.85 1.77 2.16
N SER A 31 9.03 3.03 1.79
CA SER A 31 7.93 4.01 1.80
C SER A 31 6.87 3.73 0.74
N SER A 32 7.28 3.29 -0.46
CA SER A 32 6.32 2.92 -1.50
C SER A 32 5.51 1.71 -1.08
N THR A 33 6.13 0.71 -0.43
CA THR A 33 5.40 -0.45 0.13
C THR A 33 4.33 -0.05 1.14
N CYS A 34 4.59 0.95 2.01
CA CYS A 34 3.58 1.49 2.91
C CYS A 34 2.40 2.13 2.16
N VAL A 35 2.69 2.94 1.14
CA VAL A 35 1.64 3.59 0.32
C VAL A 35 0.82 2.55 -0.45
N LEU A 36 1.47 1.53 -1.01
CA LEU A 36 0.78 0.43 -1.70
C LEU A 36 -0.19 -0.28 -0.77
N ALA A 37 0.25 -0.62 0.46
CA ALA A 37 -0.61 -1.25 1.45
C ALA A 37 -1.80 -0.35 1.83
N TYR A 38 -1.58 0.96 2.00
CA TYR A 38 -2.68 1.91 2.25
C TYR A 38 -3.72 1.91 1.13
N LEU A 39 -3.30 1.98 -0.13
CA LEU A 39 -4.21 1.93 -1.27
C LEU A 39 -5.01 0.61 -1.30
N MET A 40 -4.35 -0.51 -0.98
CA MET A 40 -5.03 -1.80 -0.88
C MET A 40 -6.05 -1.82 0.26
N LEU A 41 -5.70 -1.31 1.44
CA LEU A 41 -6.49 -1.42 2.66
C LEU A 41 -7.62 -0.39 2.80
N ARG A 42 -7.44 0.82 2.25
CA ARG A 42 -8.34 1.96 2.45
C ARG A 42 -8.98 2.45 1.16
N GLN A 43 -8.39 2.14 0.01
CA GLN A 43 -8.89 2.55 -1.32
C GLN A 43 -9.38 1.36 -2.17
N ASN A 44 -9.57 0.20 -1.53
CA ASN A 44 -10.13 -1.01 -2.13
C ASN A 44 -9.41 -1.54 -3.38
N MET A 45 -8.13 -1.19 -3.54
CA MET A 45 -7.32 -1.66 -4.67
C MET A 45 -6.78 -3.07 -4.43
N THR A 46 -6.50 -3.79 -5.51
CA THR A 46 -5.60 -4.96 -5.52
C THR A 46 -4.14 -4.51 -5.52
N ALA A 47 -3.21 -5.42 -5.21
CA ALA A 47 -1.78 -5.13 -5.27
C ALA A 47 -1.32 -4.65 -6.65
N VAL A 48 -1.90 -5.19 -7.74
CA VAL A 48 -1.57 -4.80 -9.12
C VAL A 48 -2.06 -3.39 -9.43
N GLU A 49 -3.29 -3.06 -9.03
CA GLU A 49 -3.86 -1.72 -9.22
C GLU A 49 -3.06 -0.69 -8.43
N ALA A 50 -2.78 -0.94 -7.15
CA ALA A 50 -1.98 -0.06 -6.31
C ALA A 50 -0.57 0.17 -6.90
N LEU A 51 0.10 -0.90 -7.35
CA LEU A 51 1.43 -0.82 -7.95
C LEU A 51 1.42 -0.01 -9.24
N THR A 52 0.41 -0.22 -10.07
CA THR A 52 0.23 0.52 -11.33
C THR A 52 -0.04 1.99 -11.04
N GLU A 53 -0.90 2.31 -10.07
CA GLU A 53 -1.28 3.67 -9.73
C GLU A 53 -0.09 4.49 -9.20
N VAL A 54 0.71 3.92 -8.29
CA VAL A 54 1.89 4.62 -7.77
C VAL A 54 2.95 4.81 -8.88
N ARG A 55 3.11 3.82 -9.77
CA ARG A 55 4.07 3.90 -10.89
C ARG A 55 3.75 4.97 -11.94
N LYS A 56 2.50 5.43 -12.05
CA LYS A 56 2.15 6.57 -12.89
C LYS A 56 2.82 7.87 -12.43
N HIS A 57 3.15 7.98 -11.15
CA HIS A 57 3.62 9.22 -10.52
C HIS A 57 5.06 9.12 -10.01
N ARG A 58 5.58 7.91 -9.75
CA ARG A 58 6.93 7.70 -9.24
C ARG A 58 7.45 6.31 -9.63
N ASP A 59 8.69 6.23 -10.12
CA ASP A 59 9.34 4.93 -10.26
C ASP A 59 9.59 4.30 -8.88
N ILE A 60 9.11 3.09 -8.68
CA ILE A 60 9.18 2.35 -7.42
C ILE A 60 9.56 0.89 -7.66
N ARG A 61 10.40 0.39 -6.75
CA ARG A 61 10.93 -0.97 -6.74
C ARG A 61 10.94 -1.51 -5.31
N PRO A 62 9.77 -1.91 -4.74
CA PRO A 62 9.76 -2.75 -3.54
C PRO A 62 10.67 -3.96 -3.74
N ASN A 63 11.38 -4.38 -2.70
CA ASN A 63 12.19 -5.60 -2.79
C ASN A 63 11.29 -6.84 -2.77
N ASP A 64 11.84 -8.01 -3.10
CA ASP A 64 11.06 -9.26 -3.19
C ASP A 64 10.37 -9.64 -1.88
N GLY A 65 10.98 -9.35 -0.73
CA GLY A 65 10.37 -9.58 0.58
C GLY A 65 9.13 -8.72 0.80
N PHE A 66 9.16 -7.47 0.39
CA PHE A 66 8.01 -6.56 0.43
C PHE A 66 6.95 -6.92 -0.60
N LEU A 67 7.35 -7.33 -1.81
CA LEU A 67 6.41 -7.83 -2.82
C LEU A 67 5.68 -9.08 -2.32
N ARG A 68 6.37 -10.00 -1.65
CA ARG A 68 5.75 -11.18 -1.05
C ARG A 68 4.75 -10.80 0.03
N GLN A 69 5.12 -9.90 0.94
CA GLN A 69 4.21 -9.43 1.99
C GLN A 69 2.97 -8.68 1.42
N LEU A 70 3.13 -7.93 0.34
CA LEU A 70 2.00 -7.31 -0.37
C LEU A 70 1.13 -8.36 -1.07
N ALA A 71 1.70 -9.41 -1.66
CA ALA A 71 0.95 -10.49 -2.26
C ALA A 71 0.14 -11.28 -1.20
N ASP A 72 0.72 -11.54 -0.03
CA ASP A 72 0.03 -12.17 1.09
C ASP A 72 -1.17 -11.31 1.55
N LEU A 73 -0.98 -9.99 1.64
CA LEU A 73 -2.05 -9.04 1.93
C LEU A 73 -3.14 -9.06 0.85
N ASP A 74 -2.77 -9.06 -0.43
CA ASP A 74 -3.72 -9.08 -1.55
C ASP A 74 -4.59 -10.35 -1.52
N ASN A 75 -3.96 -11.51 -1.29
CA ASN A 75 -4.67 -12.78 -1.16
C ASN A 75 -5.67 -12.77 0.00
N LYS A 76 -5.26 -12.24 1.15
CA LYS A 76 -6.15 -12.06 2.30
C LYS A 76 -7.34 -11.16 1.95
N LEU A 77 -7.08 -9.97 1.42
CA LEU A 77 -8.12 -8.99 1.09
C LEU A 77 -9.08 -9.50 0.02
N ARG A 78 -8.58 -10.20 -0.99
CA ARG A 78 -9.43 -10.82 -2.03
C ARG A 78 -10.35 -11.89 -1.46
N ARG A 79 -9.91 -12.70 -0.49
CA ARG A 79 -10.80 -13.66 0.20
C ARG A 79 -11.87 -12.92 1.02
N GLU A 80 -11.46 -11.91 1.78
CA GLU A 80 -12.40 -11.08 2.58
C GLU A 80 -13.43 -10.35 1.70
N ARG A 81 -13.06 -9.99 0.47
CA ARG A 81 -13.93 -9.34 -0.53
C ARG A 81 -14.72 -10.33 -1.40
N GLY A 82 -14.54 -11.65 -1.25
CA GLY A 82 -15.18 -12.66 -2.08
C GLY A 82 -14.67 -12.72 -3.54
N LEU A 83 -13.50 -12.17 -3.83
CA LEU A 83 -12.84 -12.16 -5.15
C LEU A 83 -11.96 -13.40 -5.39
N LEU A 84 -11.61 -14.13 -4.33
CA LEU A 84 -10.93 -15.42 -4.38
C LEU A 84 -11.77 -16.41 -3.56
N LYS A 85 -12.25 -17.48 -4.22
CA LYS A 85 -12.95 -18.60 -3.58
C LYS A 85 -11.96 -19.55 -2.93
#